data_AF-A0A7J9QJZ0-F1
#
_entry.id   AF-A0A7J9QJZ0-F1
#
_cell.length_a   1.000
_cell.length_b   1.000
_cell.length_c   1.000
_cell.angle_alpha   90.00
_cell.angle_beta   90.00
_cell.angle_gamma   90.00
#
_symmetry.space_group_name_H-M   'P 1'
#
loop_
_entity.id
_entity.type
_entity.pdbx_description
1 polymer ?
#
loop_
_entity_poly.entity_id
_entity_poly.type
_entity_poly.pdbx_seq_one_letter_code
_entity_poly.pdbx_strand_id
1 'polypeptide(L)'
;MSTNVEEKILHGTTTVGIKAKDGVVLCADMRASAGYFIANNNTMKIQQIDLHAGLTLAGGVADAQNIVDVLRYHSNLHRVDKQNSISIHSLARLCSLIFHQNRGYPFMADILLGGYDASGPALFNVDMFGSVEEKSYVTTGSGSPVAYGLLEEEYRNDLTVEEAKKIALRAVKA
;
A
#
# COMPACT_ATOMS: atom_id res chain seq x y z
N MET A 1 32.61 -2.26 12.89
CA MET A 1 31.64 -1.87 11.85
C MET A 1 30.29 -1.85 12.53
N SER A 2 29.79 -0.66 12.87
CA SER A 2 28.56 -0.47 13.65
C SER A 2 27.36 -1.08 12.93
N THR A 3 26.81 -2.14 13.52
CA THR A 3 25.52 -2.77 13.22
C THR A 3 24.37 -1.91 13.74
N ASN A 4 24.26 -0.66 13.28
CA ASN A 4 23.06 0.14 13.50
C ASN A 4 22.21 0.10 12.24
N VAL A 5 21.36 -0.91 12.16
CA VAL A 5 20.29 -1.02 11.15
C VAL A 5 19.30 0.17 11.28
N GLU A 6 19.27 0.82 12.45
CA GLU A 6 18.40 1.96 12.77
C GLU A 6 18.82 3.31 12.13
N GLU A 7 20.06 3.47 11.65
CA GLU A 7 20.58 4.79 11.24
C GLU A 7 20.40 5.13 9.74
N LYS A 8 19.66 4.30 8.99
CA LYS A 8 19.33 4.60 7.58
C LYS A 8 17.86 4.94 7.45
N ILE A 9 17.50 6.17 7.82
CA ILE A 9 16.28 6.78 7.28
C ILE A 9 16.51 6.91 5.77
N LEU A 10 16.06 5.91 5.03
CA LEU A 10 16.13 5.85 3.57
C LEU A 10 15.10 6.85 3.03
N HIS A 11 15.54 8.07 2.76
CA HIS A 11 14.66 9.12 2.27
C HIS A 11 14.14 8.80 0.86
N GLY A 12 12.82 8.87 0.69
CA GLY A 12 12.20 9.12 -0.61
C GLY A 12 10.96 8.31 -0.93
N THR A 13 10.57 7.31 -0.12
CA THR A 13 9.30 6.60 -0.35
C THR A 13 8.18 7.22 0.46
N THR A 14 7.10 7.56 -0.23
CA THR A 14 5.83 8.00 0.37
C THR A 14 4.71 7.34 -0.40
N THR A 15 3.89 6.55 0.30
CA THR A 15 2.63 6.04 -0.25
C THR A 15 1.47 6.47 0.63
N VAL A 16 0.33 6.74 0.01
CA VAL A 16 -0.87 7.29 0.62
C VAL A 16 -2.07 6.51 0.11
N GLY A 17 -2.92 6.08 1.03
CA GLY A 17 -4.26 5.54 0.76
C GLY A 17 -5.32 6.42 1.40
N ILE A 18 -6.40 6.71 0.68
CA ILE A 18 -7.57 7.42 1.20
C ILE A 18 -8.84 6.69 0.76
N LYS A 19 -9.68 6.31 1.71
CA LYS A 19 -11.04 5.83 1.49
C LYS A 19 -11.96 7.04 1.31
N ALA A 20 -12.57 7.13 0.13
CA ALA A 20 -13.61 8.09 -0.20
C ALA A 20 -14.99 7.41 -0.15
N LYS A 21 -16.07 8.19 -0.17
CA LYS A 21 -17.43 7.63 -0.13
C LYS A 21 -17.79 6.82 -1.37
N ASP A 22 -17.15 7.12 -2.50
CA ASP A 22 -17.40 6.55 -3.83
C ASP A 22 -16.20 5.75 -4.38
N GLY A 23 -15.15 5.53 -3.57
CA GLY A 23 -13.99 4.76 -4.00
C GLY A 23 -12.79 4.82 -3.07
N VAL A 24 -11.65 4.36 -3.56
CA VAL A 24 -10.36 4.42 -2.85
C VAL A 24 -9.32 5.05 -3.75
N VAL A 25 -8.52 5.95 -3.19
CA VAL A 25 -7.39 6.58 -3.87
C VAL A 25 -6.11 6.01 -3.29
N LEU A 26 -5.27 5.47 -4.17
CA LEU A 26 -3.90 5.10 -3.87
C LEU A 26 -2.97 6.06 -4.61
N CYS A 27 -1.99 6.62 -3.91
CA CYS A 27 -1.00 7.55 -4.46
C CYS A 27 0.37 7.20 -3.91
N ALA A 28 1.41 7.33 -4.73
CA ALA A 28 2.78 7.09 -4.30
C ALA A 28 3.74 7.93 -5.13
N ASP A 29 4.92 8.20 -4.57
CA ASP A 29 6.05 8.70 -5.34
C ASP A 29 6.62 7.61 -6.27
N MET A 30 7.62 7.97 -7.09
CA MET A 30 8.23 7.06 -8.09
C MET A 30 9.73 6.82 -7.88
N ARG A 31 10.30 7.28 -6.76
CA ARG A 31 11.75 7.18 -6.48
C ARG A 31 12.09 5.89 -5.75
N ALA A 32 13.11 5.18 -6.20
CA ALA A 32 13.77 4.09 -5.48
C ALA A 32 15.24 4.45 -5.25
N SER A 33 15.70 4.32 -4.01
CA SER A 33 17.06 4.67 -3.59
C SER A 33 17.85 3.44 -3.14
N ALA A 34 19.15 3.47 -3.40
CA ALA A 34 20.14 2.55 -2.87
C ALA A 34 21.06 3.34 -1.92
N GLY A 35 20.64 3.50 -0.66
CA GLY A 35 21.25 4.46 0.25
C GLY A 35 21.01 5.90 -0.23
N TYR A 36 22.08 6.66 -0.44
CA TYR A 36 21.99 8.06 -0.92
C TYR A 36 21.88 8.18 -2.45
N PHE A 37 22.04 7.07 -3.18
CA PHE A 37 21.97 7.05 -4.64
C PHE A 37 20.52 6.82 -5.10
N ILE A 38 20.02 7.65 -6.01
CA ILE A 38 18.73 7.40 -6.67
C ILE A 38 18.96 6.34 -7.74
N ALA A 39 18.58 5.10 -7.44
CA ALA A 39 18.73 3.97 -8.35
C ALA A 39 17.71 4.02 -9.50
N ASN A 40 16.51 4.50 -9.23
CA ASN A 40 15.46 4.66 -10.24
C ASN A 40 14.50 5.80 -9.82
N ASN A 41 14.10 6.66 -10.76
CA ASN A 41 13.13 7.72 -10.55
C ASN A 41 11.76 7.45 -11.19
N ASN A 42 11.59 6.27 -11.80
CA ASN A 42 10.39 5.84 -12.50
C ASN A 42 9.91 4.47 -12.01
N THR A 43 9.90 4.26 -10.69
CA THR A 43 9.47 3.01 -10.05
C THR A 43 7.95 3.01 -9.87
N MET A 44 7.29 1.98 -10.40
CA MET A 44 5.85 1.78 -10.25
C MET A 44 5.52 1.20 -8.87
N LYS A 45 5.23 2.06 -7.90
CA LYS A 45 4.85 1.65 -6.53
C LYS A 45 3.37 1.34 -6.35
N ILE A 46 2.53 1.70 -7.32
CA ILE A 46 1.11 1.34 -7.34
C ILE A 46 0.95 0.16 -8.29
N GLN A 47 0.40 -0.93 -7.80
CA GLN A 47 0.25 -2.18 -8.54
C GLN A 47 -1.21 -2.61 -8.55
N GLN A 48 -1.75 -2.86 -9.74
CA GLN A 48 -3.07 -3.44 -9.89
C GLN A 48 -3.02 -4.93 -9.56
N ILE A 49 -3.88 -5.40 -8.66
CA ILE A 49 -4.00 -6.82 -8.27
C ILE A 49 -5.16 -7.49 -9.00
N ASP A 50 -6.26 -6.77 -9.17
CA ASP A 50 -7.41 -7.20 -9.96
C ASP A 50 -8.10 -5.98 -10.59
N LEU A 51 -9.18 -6.17 -11.35
CA LEU A 51 -9.98 -5.09 -11.94
C LEU A 51 -10.52 -4.11 -10.89
N HIS A 52 -10.80 -4.60 -9.68
CA HIS A 52 -11.41 -3.85 -8.59
C HIS A 52 -10.47 -3.59 -7.41
N ALA A 53 -9.20 -4.00 -7.51
CA ALA A 53 -8.24 -3.99 -6.42
C ALA A 53 -6.84 -3.53 -6.86
N GLY A 54 -6.24 -2.65 -6.08
CA GLY A 54 -4.85 -2.23 -6.23
C GLY A 54 -4.14 -2.15 -4.89
N LEU A 55 -2.82 -2.01 -4.92
CA LEU A 55 -2.03 -1.78 -3.72
C LEU A 55 -0.85 -0.84 -3.95
N THR A 56 -0.33 -0.27 -2.87
CA THR A 56 0.94 0.46 -2.86
C THR A 56 2.05 -0.35 -2.21
N LEU A 57 3.29 -0.02 -2.60
CA LEU A 57 4.50 -0.68 -2.15
C LEU A 57 5.40 0.29 -1.39
N ALA A 58 5.69 -0.01 -0.13
CA ALA A 58 6.77 0.60 0.65
C ALA A 58 7.71 -0.49 1.20
N GLY A 59 9.00 -0.15 1.35
CA GLY A 59 10.02 -1.08 1.82
C GLY A 59 10.90 -1.65 0.70
N GLY A 60 11.35 -2.89 0.86
CA GLY A 60 12.18 -3.63 -0.08
C GLY A 60 11.45 -3.92 -1.38
N VAL A 61 12.00 -3.45 -2.50
CA VAL A 61 11.36 -3.54 -3.83
C VAL A 61 11.11 -4.99 -4.25
N ALA A 62 12.07 -5.89 -4.00
CA ALA A 62 11.95 -7.29 -4.39
C ALA A 62 10.82 -8.02 -3.63
N ASP A 63 10.77 -7.85 -2.31
CA ASP A 63 9.73 -8.42 -1.45
C ASP A 63 8.34 -7.89 -1.84
N ALA A 64 8.25 -6.59 -2.08
CA ALA A 64 7.07 -5.88 -2.53
C ALA A 64 6.55 -6.37 -3.89
N GLN A 65 7.44 -6.66 -4.85
CA GLN A 65 7.06 -7.24 -6.14
C GLN A 65 6.63 -8.70 -6.01
N ASN A 66 7.30 -9.48 -5.15
CA ASN A 66 6.95 -10.87 -4.91
C ASN A 66 5.52 -11.02 -4.38
N ILE A 67 5.13 -10.20 -3.39
CA ILE A 67 3.78 -10.27 -2.83
C ILE A 67 2.71 -9.89 -3.86
N VAL A 68 3.00 -8.93 -4.75
CA VAL A 68 2.09 -8.55 -5.84
C VAL A 68 1.79 -9.74 -6.74
N ASP A 69 2.82 -10.48 -7.16
CA ASP A 69 2.66 -11.62 -8.06
C ASP A 69 1.89 -12.75 -7.37
N VAL A 70 2.17 -13.02 -6.09
CA VAL A 70 1.42 -14.01 -5.29
C VAL A 70 -0.06 -13.62 -5.16
N LEU A 71 -0.36 -12.36 -4.84
CA LEU A 71 -1.74 -11.90 -4.71
C LEU A 71 -2.49 -11.93 -6.04
N ARG A 72 -1.85 -11.54 -7.15
CA ARG A 72 -2.43 -11.65 -8.50
C ARG A 72 -2.75 -13.11 -8.85
N TYR A 73 -1.83 -14.03 -8.56
CA TYR A 73 -2.03 -15.46 -8.79
C TYR A 73 -3.26 -15.97 -8.05
N HIS A 74 -3.34 -15.72 -6.74
CA HIS A 74 -4.47 -16.18 -5.93
C HIS A 74 -5.79 -15.50 -6.28
N SER A 75 -5.75 -14.20 -6.63
CA SER A 75 -6.92 -13.47 -7.11
C SER A 75 -7.48 -14.09 -8.39
N ASN A 76 -6.61 -14.34 -9.38
CA ASN A 76 -7.01 -14.96 -10.64
C ASN A 76 -7.51 -16.39 -10.45
N LEU A 77 -6.84 -17.19 -9.61
CA LEU A 77 -7.27 -18.54 -9.29
C LEU A 77 -8.66 -18.55 -8.66
N HIS A 78 -8.91 -17.66 -7.68
CA HIS A 78 -10.21 -17.52 -7.05
C HIS A 78 -11.29 -17.15 -8.07
N ARG A 79 -11.00 -16.21 -8.97
CA ARG A 79 -11.94 -15.81 -10.03
C ARG A 79 -12.27 -16.96 -10.98
N VAL A 80 -11.29 -17.78 -11.37
CA VAL A 80 -11.52 -18.93 -12.25
C VAL A 80 -12.32 -20.03 -11.53
N ASP A 81 -11.97 -20.34 -10.28
CA ASP A 81 -12.61 -21.41 -9.50
C ASP A 81 -14.04 -21.04 -9.04
N LYS A 82 -14.23 -19.82 -8.56
CA LYS A 82 -15.52 -19.36 -8.00
C LYS A 82 -16.38 -18.60 -9.00
N GLN A 83 -15.86 -18.33 -10.20
CA GLN A 83 -16.52 -17.47 -11.21
C GLN A 83 -16.92 -16.09 -10.65
N ASN A 84 -16.19 -15.62 -9.63
CA ASN A 84 -16.46 -14.37 -8.94
C ASN A 84 -15.15 -13.75 -8.45
N SER A 85 -15.08 -12.43 -8.41
CA SER A 85 -13.92 -11.71 -7.90
C SER A 85 -13.74 -11.93 -6.39
N ILE A 86 -12.49 -12.08 -5.95
CA ILE A 86 -12.15 -12.15 -4.53
C ILE A 86 -12.46 -10.81 -3.85
N SER A 87 -13.01 -10.83 -2.63
CA SER A 87 -13.26 -9.58 -1.89
C SER A 87 -11.97 -8.87 -1.48
N ILE A 88 -12.01 -7.55 -1.30
CA ILE A 88 -10.87 -6.77 -0.82
C ILE A 88 -10.43 -7.23 0.57
N HIS A 89 -11.40 -7.55 1.44
CA HIS A 89 -11.12 -8.10 2.77
C HIS A 89 -10.38 -9.45 2.70
N SER A 90 -10.80 -10.34 1.80
CA SER A 90 -10.13 -11.63 1.60
C SER A 90 -8.71 -11.46 1.04
N LEU A 91 -8.48 -10.50 0.15
CA LEU A 91 -7.13 -10.16 -0.33
C LEU A 91 -6.24 -9.64 0.80
N ALA A 92 -6.74 -8.73 1.64
CA ALA A 92 -6.01 -8.21 2.80
C ALA A 92 -5.64 -9.35 3.76
N ARG A 93 -6.60 -10.24 4.03
CA ARG A 93 -6.37 -11.40 4.89
C ARG A 93 -5.35 -12.37 4.30
N LEU A 94 -5.39 -12.64 3.00
CA LEU A 94 -4.42 -13.47 2.32
C LEU A 94 -3.00 -12.88 2.43
N CYS A 95 -2.86 -11.57 2.17
CA CYS A 95 -1.58 -10.86 2.32
C CYS A 95 -1.03 -11.01 3.74
N SER A 96 -1.88 -10.80 4.75
CA SER A 96 -1.51 -10.97 6.15
C SER A 96 -1.07 -12.38 6.51
N LEU A 97 -1.77 -13.41 6.02
CA LEU A 97 -1.38 -14.79 6.26
C LEU A 97 0.00 -15.09 5.66
N ILE A 98 0.28 -14.60 4.44
CA ILE A 98 1.58 -14.77 3.79
C ILE A 98 2.68 -14.09 4.62
N PHE A 99 2.46 -12.85 5.07
CA PHE A 99 3.44 -12.11 5.86
C PHE A 99 3.67 -12.76 7.23
N HIS A 100 2.58 -13.15 7.90
CA HIS A 100 2.65 -13.81 9.20
C HIS A 100 3.38 -15.16 9.13
N GLN A 101 3.17 -15.94 8.08
CA GLN A 101 3.88 -17.21 7.85
C GLN A 101 5.39 -17.00 7.67
N ASN A 102 5.79 -15.86 7.10
CA ASN A 102 7.19 -15.52 6.85
C ASN A 102 7.84 -14.68 7.97
N ARG A 103 7.18 -14.49 9.12
CA ARG A 103 7.70 -13.64 10.22
C ARG A 103 9.09 -14.00 10.76
N GLY A 104 9.57 -15.22 10.52
CA GLY A 104 10.94 -15.64 10.86
C GLY A 104 12.02 -15.05 9.94
N TYR A 105 11.65 -14.73 8.70
CA TYR A 105 12.44 -13.99 7.72
C TYR A 105 11.48 -13.08 6.94
N PRO A 106 11.06 -11.96 7.55
CA PRO A 106 9.91 -11.20 7.08
C PRO A 106 10.17 -10.58 5.72
N PHE A 107 9.11 -10.49 4.91
CA PHE A 107 9.10 -9.58 3.77
C PHE A 107 9.24 -8.16 4.31
N MET A 108 10.27 -7.44 3.87
CA MET A 108 10.52 -6.07 4.30
C MET A 108 9.59 -5.10 3.56
N ALA A 109 8.28 -5.31 3.66
CA ALA A 109 7.27 -4.57 2.93
C ALA A 109 6.14 -4.09 3.84
N ASP A 110 5.60 -2.92 3.51
CA ASP A 110 4.41 -2.35 4.13
C ASP A 110 3.43 -1.99 3.02
N ILE A 111 2.24 -2.59 3.06
CA ILE A 111 1.30 -2.65 1.94
C ILE A 111 0.04 -1.86 2.29
N LEU A 112 -0.37 -0.97 1.37
CA LEU A 112 -1.71 -0.40 1.39
C LEU A 112 -2.54 -1.09 0.31
N LEU A 113 -3.52 -1.89 0.69
CA LEU A 113 -4.43 -2.57 -0.24
C LEU A 113 -5.76 -1.81 -0.28
N GLY A 114 -6.16 -1.36 -1.46
CA GLY A 114 -7.39 -0.59 -1.65
C GLY A 114 -8.21 -1.12 -2.82
N GLY A 115 -9.53 -0.99 -2.72
CA GLY A 115 -10.42 -1.34 -3.83
C GLY A 115 -11.88 -1.04 -3.53
N TYR A 116 -12.73 -1.45 -4.47
CA TYR A 116 -14.18 -1.32 -4.38
C TYR A 116 -14.81 -2.65 -4.75
N ASP A 117 -15.49 -3.31 -3.81
CA ASP A 117 -16.25 -4.54 -4.09
C ASP A 117 -17.73 -4.39 -3.72
N ALA A 118 -18.47 -5.50 -3.66
CA ALA A 118 -19.90 -5.49 -3.32
C ALA A 118 -20.21 -4.91 -1.92
N SER A 119 -19.22 -4.85 -1.03
CA SER A 119 -19.33 -4.26 0.31
C SER A 119 -19.03 -2.75 0.32
N GLY A 120 -18.64 -2.19 -0.83
CA GLY A 120 -18.25 -0.80 -0.99
C GLY A 120 -16.73 -0.59 -1.03
N PRO A 121 -16.28 0.67 -0.86
CA PRO A 121 -14.86 1.01 -0.85
C PRO A 121 -14.20 0.56 0.46
N ALA A 122 -13.05 -0.12 0.33
CA ALA A 122 -12.29 -0.60 1.48
C ALA A 122 -10.79 -0.38 1.28
N LEU A 123 -10.13 0.06 2.35
CA LEU A 123 -8.70 0.33 2.40
C LEU A 123 -8.11 -0.35 3.62
N PHE A 124 -7.10 -1.17 3.41
CA PHE A 124 -6.39 -1.90 4.43
C PHE A 124 -4.91 -1.56 4.42
N ASN A 125 -4.32 -1.53 5.62
CA ASN A 125 -2.89 -1.59 5.79
C ASN A 125 -2.50 -2.99 6.27
N VAL A 126 -1.45 -3.55 5.67
CA VAL A 126 -0.84 -4.82 6.06
C VAL A 126 0.64 -4.58 6.32
N ASP A 127 1.05 -4.64 7.59
CA ASP A 127 2.44 -4.47 8.00
C ASP A 127 3.26 -5.76 7.82
N MET A 128 4.59 -5.63 7.85
CA MET A 128 5.55 -6.73 7.66
C MET A 128 5.39 -7.94 8.60
N PHE A 129 4.68 -7.79 9.72
CA PHE A 129 4.40 -8.86 10.68
C PHE A 129 3.05 -9.55 10.43
N GLY A 130 2.28 -9.04 9.46
CA GLY A 130 0.99 -9.55 9.05
C GLY A 130 -0.18 -8.97 9.85
N SER A 131 0.00 -7.85 10.55
CA SER A 131 -1.15 -7.10 11.09
C SER A 131 -2.06 -6.65 9.96
N VAL A 132 -3.37 -6.57 10.19
CA VAL A 132 -4.35 -6.06 9.22
C VAL A 132 -5.22 -5.05 9.90
N GLU A 133 -5.25 -3.84 9.34
CA GLU A 133 -6.07 -2.76 9.84
C GLU A 133 -6.87 -2.15 8.70
N GLU A 134 -8.20 -2.07 8.85
CA GLU A 134 -9.03 -1.24 7.97
C GLU A 134 -8.82 0.24 8.34
N LYS A 135 -8.60 1.09 7.34
CA LYS A 135 -8.25 2.49 7.53
C LYS A 135 -9.13 3.41 6.69
N SER A 136 -9.44 4.58 7.25
CA SER A 136 -10.03 5.69 6.50
C SER A 136 -8.99 6.39 5.61
N TYR A 137 -7.78 6.55 6.13
CA TYR A 137 -6.60 6.96 5.39
C TYR A 137 -5.37 6.37 6.08
N VAL A 138 -4.28 6.22 5.34
CA VAL A 138 -3.02 5.67 5.87
C VAL A 138 -1.87 6.08 4.96
N THR A 139 -0.70 6.31 5.55
CA THR A 139 0.54 6.58 4.80
C THR A 139 1.67 5.70 5.27
N THR A 140 2.56 5.33 4.35
CA THR A 140 3.70 4.44 4.61
C THR A 140 4.96 4.92 3.89
N GLY A 141 6.11 4.39 4.30
CA GLY A 141 7.42 4.80 3.80
C GLY A 141 8.02 5.97 4.60
N SER A 142 9.25 6.35 4.25
CA SER A 142 10.03 7.38 4.97
C SER A 142 9.39 8.76 5.02
N GLY A 143 8.55 9.13 4.05
CA GLY A 143 7.86 10.42 4.01
C GLY A 143 6.50 10.41 4.70
N SER A 144 6.10 9.28 5.31
CA SER A 144 4.81 9.13 5.99
C SER A 144 4.55 10.18 7.07
N PRO A 145 5.51 10.61 7.92
CA PRO A 145 5.20 11.56 8.99
C PRO A 145 4.74 12.93 8.45
N VAL A 146 5.34 13.38 7.35
CA VAL A 146 4.96 14.64 6.69
C VAL A 146 3.61 14.51 6.00
N ALA A 147 3.40 13.39 5.28
CA ALA A 147 2.14 13.11 4.61
C ALA A 147 0.96 12.99 5.60
N TYR A 148 1.18 12.38 6.77
CA TYR A 148 0.17 12.28 7.84
C TYR A 148 -0.30 13.65 8.32
N GLY A 149 0.61 14.60 8.56
CA GLY A 149 0.23 15.94 9.02
C GLY A 149 -0.75 16.66 8.07
N LEU A 150 -0.55 16.50 6.75
CA LEU A 150 -1.47 17.06 5.75
C LEU A 150 -2.82 16.31 5.73
N LEU A 151 -2.79 14.99 5.82
CA LEU A 151 -4.01 14.18 5.79
C LEU A 151 -4.89 14.40 7.03
N GLU A 152 -4.29 14.52 8.21
CA GLU A 152 -5.00 14.79 9.46
C GLU A 152 -5.76 16.12 9.41
N GLU A 153 -5.20 17.13 8.74
CA GLU A 153 -5.82 18.44 8.58
C GLU A 153 -6.97 18.41 7.54
N GLU A 154 -6.81 17.70 6.43
CA GLU A 154 -7.70 17.83 5.27
C GLU A 154 -8.73 16.72 5.10
N TYR A 155 -8.51 15.56 5.73
CA TYR A 155 -9.39 14.41 5.57
C TYR A 155 -10.79 14.69 6.13
N ARG A 156 -11.82 14.26 5.39
CA ARG A 156 -13.22 14.23 5.83
C ARG A 156 -13.87 12.93 5.40
N ASN A 157 -14.83 12.43 6.18
CA ASN A 157 -15.49 11.15 5.89
C ASN A 157 -16.36 11.15 4.63
N ASP A 158 -16.74 12.32 4.13
CA ASP A 158 -17.65 12.51 3.00
C ASP A 158 -16.94 12.91 1.69
N LEU A 159 -15.61 12.81 1.65
CA LEU A 159 -14.80 13.09 0.48
C LEU A 159 -15.22 12.23 -0.71
N THR A 160 -15.30 12.85 -1.88
CA THR A 160 -15.34 12.17 -3.17
C THR A 160 -13.94 11.71 -3.58
N VAL A 161 -13.86 10.75 -4.50
CA VAL A 161 -12.59 10.32 -5.13
C VAL A 161 -11.83 11.50 -5.73
N GLU A 162 -12.50 12.46 -6.36
CA GLU A 162 -11.84 13.63 -6.96
C GLU A 162 -11.23 14.59 -5.93
N GLU A 163 -11.88 14.78 -4.77
CA GLU A 163 -11.29 15.54 -3.67
C GLU A 163 -10.13 14.76 -3.04
N ALA A 164 -10.32 13.47 -2.78
CA ALA A 164 -9.30 12.59 -2.22
C ALA A 164 -8.04 12.52 -3.10
N LYS A 165 -8.17 12.51 -4.44
CA LYS A 165 -7.04 12.58 -5.38
C LYS A 165 -6.19 13.83 -5.18
N LYS A 166 -6.83 14.99 -5.01
CA LYS A 166 -6.11 16.27 -4.81
C LYS A 166 -5.37 16.27 -3.48
N ILE A 167 -5.99 15.78 -2.42
CA ILE A 167 -5.39 15.67 -1.09
C ILE A 167 -4.21 14.69 -1.13
N ALA A 168 -4.41 13.49 -1.69
CA ALA A 168 -3.36 12.47 -1.79
C ALA A 168 -2.15 12.95 -2.58
N LEU A 169 -2.36 13.65 -3.71
CA LEU A 169 -1.28 14.22 -4.52
C LEU A 169 -0.47 15.26 -3.74
N ARG A 170 -1.13 16.08 -2.92
CA ARG A 170 -0.43 17.05 -2.07
C ARG A 170 0.33 16.35 -0.95
N ALA A 171 -0.27 15.35 -0.30
CA ALA A 171 0.37 14.57 0.76
C ALA A 171 1.66 13.89 0.27
N VAL A 172 1.68 13.34 -0.95
CA VAL A 172 2.88 12.73 -1.54
C VAL A 172 3.95 13.77 -1.92
N LYS A 173 3.55 15.02 -2.18
CA LYS A 173 4.46 16.12 -2.58
C LYS A 173 5.01 16.94 -1.41
N ALA A 174 4.43 16.81 -0.22
CA ALA A 174 4.84 17.51 0.98
C ALA A 174 6.22 17.05 1.46
#